data_AF-A0AAD3NDR6-F1
#
_entry.id   AF-A0AAD3NDR6-F1
#
_cell.length_a   1.000
_cell.length_b   1.000
_cell.length_c   1.000
_cell.angle_alpha   90.00
_cell.angle_beta   90.00
_cell.angle_gamma   90.00
#
_symmetry.space_group_name_H-M   'P 1'
#
loop_
_entity.id
_entity.type
_entity.pdbx_description
1 polymer ?
#
loop_
_entity_poly.entity_id
_entity_poly.type
_entity_poly.pdbx_seq_one_letter_code
_entity_poly.pdbx_strand_id
1 'polypeptide(L)'
;MSSRSRRRSSGTAGLLYPLFGACLWAAVVGYKPVIIVHGLFDSSGDFKNLQRFINESHPGTNVTVIDLFDRSASLQPMWKQVEGFKAAIYPIMQNAADGVHFICYSQGGLVCRGILSTLSDHNVHSFISLSSPQAGQYGDTDYLKYLFPQFVKSNLYHLCYTSIGQRISICNYWNDPHHRDLYVNSSDYLALLNSERPNPNSTEWKKNFLKIKKLVLIGGPDDGVITPWQSSQFGFYDNNETVVEMQHQDLYLRDVFGLKTLAARGDLILCSVPGVEHVWWHSNETVFHLCMEKAADTMTEWETAPAVAETPEIKLFGKWSTDDVQINDISLQDYIAVKEKYAKYLPHSGGRYAAKRFRKAQCPIVERLTNSMMMHGRNNGKKLMTVRIVKHAFEIIHLLTGENPLQVLVNAIINSGPREDSTRIGRAGTVRRQAVDVSPLRRVNQAIWLLCTGAREAAFRNIKTIAECLADELINAAKGSSNSYAIKKKDELERVAKSNR
;
A
#
# COMPACT_ATOMS: atom_id res chain seq x y z
N MET A 1 56.93 64.99 -33.17
CA MET A 1 57.04 65.65 -31.86
C MET A 1 55.71 66.28 -31.51
N SER A 2 55.16 65.88 -30.36
CA SER A 2 54.20 66.58 -29.50
C SER A 2 52.87 67.09 -30.11
N SER A 3 51.84 66.26 -29.97
CA SER A 3 50.43 66.63 -30.04
C SER A 3 49.94 67.24 -28.72
N ARG A 4 49.34 68.43 -28.80
CA ARG A 4 48.36 68.94 -27.83
C ARG A 4 47.51 70.02 -28.50
N SER A 5 46.21 69.79 -28.57
CA SER A 5 45.22 70.86 -28.63
C SER A 5 43.98 70.42 -27.88
N ARG A 6 43.44 71.35 -27.08
CA ARG A 6 42.42 71.17 -26.05
C ARG A 6 41.18 71.97 -26.45
N ARG A 7 40.01 71.48 -25.98
CA ARG A 7 38.68 72.16 -25.82
C ARG A 7 37.86 72.28 -27.10
N ARG A 8 36.52 72.14 -27.13
CA ARG A 8 35.36 72.06 -26.18
C ARG A 8 34.24 71.29 -26.96
N SER A 9 33.24 70.61 -26.39
CA SER A 9 31.98 71.23 -25.94
C SER A 9 30.98 70.19 -25.36
N SER A 10 30.16 70.69 -24.43
CA SER A 10 28.81 70.31 -23.98
C SER A 10 28.13 69.03 -24.52
N GLY A 11 27.62 68.23 -23.58
CA GLY A 11 26.88 67.00 -23.85
C GLY A 11 25.40 67.14 -24.23
N THR A 12 24.86 65.99 -24.59
CA THR A 12 23.44 65.65 -24.65
C THR A 12 23.32 64.17 -24.26
N ALA A 13 22.48 63.87 -23.28
CA ALA A 13 22.18 62.53 -22.81
C ALA A 13 21.39 61.73 -23.86
N GLY A 14 21.78 60.48 -24.08
CA GLY A 14 21.02 59.48 -24.82
C GLY A 14 21.24 58.12 -24.18
N LEU A 15 20.16 57.51 -23.69
CA LEU A 15 20.15 56.17 -23.12
C LEU A 15 20.61 55.13 -24.16
N LEU A 16 21.58 54.29 -23.79
CA LEU A 16 21.90 53.05 -24.48
C LEU A 16 21.81 51.91 -23.46
N TYR A 17 20.77 51.08 -23.62
CA TYR A 17 20.66 49.77 -22.97
C TYR A 17 21.74 48.83 -23.53
N PRO A 18 22.48 48.06 -22.71
CA PRO A 18 23.25 46.96 -23.21
C PRO A 18 22.34 45.72 -23.35
N LEU A 19 22.24 45.21 -24.57
CA LEU A 19 21.71 43.87 -24.88
C LEU A 19 22.63 42.83 -24.24
N PHE A 20 22.30 42.37 -23.03
CA PHE A 20 22.79 41.09 -22.53
C PHE A 20 22.05 39.99 -23.28
N GLY A 21 22.74 39.36 -24.24
CA GLY A 21 22.28 38.12 -24.84
C GLY A 21 22.13 37.05 -23.77
N ALA A 22 20.89 36.69 -23.48
CA ALA A 22 20.58 35.50 -22.71
C ALA A 22 20.94 34.28 -23.59
N CYS A 23 22.13 33.72 -23.40
CA CYS A 23 22.37 32.33 -23.76
C CYS A 23 21.46 31.48 -22.88
N LEU A 24 20.27 31.16 -23.40
CA LEU A 24 19.50 30.01 -22.94
C LEU A 24 20.40 28.79 -23.05
N TRP A 25 20.99 28.37 -21.92
CA TRP A 25 21.38 26.99 -21.75
C TRP A 25 20.09 26.17 -21.83
N ALA A 26 19.77 25.69 -23.03
CA ALA A 26 18.88 24.56 -23.16
C ALA A 26 19.61 23.40 -22.48
N ALA A 27 19.27 23.14 -21.21
CA ALA A 27 19.65 21.90 -20.56
C ALA A 27 19.07 20.77 -21.42
N VAL A 28 19.94 20.06 -22.14
CA VAL A 28 19.56 18.81 -22.80
C VAL A 28 19.24 17.86 -21.65
N VAL A 29 17.96 17.69 -21.34
CA VAL A 29 17.50 16.70 -20.35
C VAL A 29 17.79 15.33 -20.95
N GLY A 30 18.90 14.71 -20.56
CA GLY A 30 19.22 13.35 -20.96
C GLY A 30 18.34 12.36 -20.21
N TYR A 31 17.53 11.60 -20.95
CA TYR A 31 16.73 10.50 -20.38
C TYR A 31 17.63 9.31 -20.04
N LYS A 32 17.32 8.60 -18.95
CA LYS A 32 18.05 7.38 -18.57
C LYS A 32 17.89 6.30 -19.66
N PRO A 33 18.93 5.49 -19.94
CA PRO A 33 18.80 4.41 -20.90
C PRO A 33 17.70 3.41 -20.51
N VAL A 34 16.97 2.92 -21.50
CA VAL A 34 15.90 1.93 -21.33
C VAL A 34 16.36 0.60 -21.90
N ILE A 35 16.29 -0.44 -21.09
CA ILE A 35 16.62 -1.81 -21.47
C ILE A 35 15.32 -2.61 -21.55
N ILE A 36 15.10 -3.25 -22.69
CA ILE A 36 13.92 -4.06 -22.95
C ILE A 36 14.33 -5.54 -22.96
N VAL A 37 13.61 -6.35 -22.18
CA VAL A 37 13.75 -7.82 -22.14
C VAL A 37 12.44 -8.45 -22.60
N HIS A 38 12.53 -9.22 -23.68
CA HIS A 38 11.36 -9.78 -24.36
C HIS A 38 10.80 -11.04 -23.69
N GLY A 39 9.65 -11.50 -24.19
CA GLY A 39 8.94 -12.68 -23.71
C GLY A 39 9.23 -13.95 -24.52
N LEU A 40 8.31 -14.89 -24.40
CA LEU A 40 8.36 -16.19 -25.04
C LEU A 40 8.10 -16.08 -26.55
N PHE A 41 8.99 -16.65 -27.35
CA PHE A 41 8.98 -16.61 -28.83
C PHE A 41 9.15 -15.24 -29.51
N ASP A 42 9.52 -14.19 -28.77
CA ASP A 42 9.78 -12.85 -29.33
C ASP A 42 11.23 -12.63 -29.78
N SER A 43 11.49 -11.48 -30.41
CA SER A 43 12.82 -10.87 -30.60
C SER A 43 12.72 -9.34 -30.61
N SER A 44 13.83 -8.59 -30.77
CA SER A 44 13.80 -7.12 -30.89
C SER A 44 12.84 -6.58 -31.95
N GLY A 45 12.61 -7.35 -33.01
CA GLY A 45 11.71 -6.98 -34.10
C GLY A 45 10.26 -6.73 -33.66
N ASP A 46 9.83 -7.34 -32.55
CA ASP A 46 8.46 -7.25 -32.05
C ASP A 46 8.23 -5.96 -31.22
N PHE A 47 9.30 -5.29 -30.77
CA PHE A 47 9.25 -4.10 -29.91
C PHE A 47 9.38 -2.77 -30.68
N LYS A 48 9.29 -2.78 -32.01
CA LYS A 48 9.42 -1.57 -32.84
C LYS A 48 8.43 -0.47 -32.46
N ASN A 49 7.19 -0.85 -32.16
CA ASN A 49 6.16 0.10 -31.73
C ASN A 49 6.52 0.74 -30.39
N LEU A 50 6.97 -0.05 -29.41
CA LEU A 50 7.40 0.48 -28.11
C LEU A 50 8.61 1.41 -28.25
N GLN A 51 9.62 1.02 -29.04
CA GLN A 51 10.77 1.89 -29.34
C GLN A 51 10.33 3.21 -29.97
N ARG A 52 9.37 3.15 -30.90
CA ARG A 52 8.78 4.33 -31.53
C ARG A 52 8.09 5.23 -30.51
N PHE A 53 7.22 4.68 -29.64
CA PHE A 53 6.52 5.47 -28.62
C PHE A 53 7.49 6.16 -27.65
N ILE A 54 8.55 5.45 -27.23
CA ILE A 54 9.61 6.03 -26.39
C ILE A 54 10.34 7.15 -27.13
N ASN A 55 10.70 6.95 -28.40
CA ASN A 55 11.43 7.96 -29.17
C ASN A 55 10.56 9.19 -29.50
N GLU A 56 9.25 9.02 -29.69
CA GLU A 56 8.30 10.12 -29.92
C GLU A 56 8.06 10.94 -28.64
N SER A 57 7.97 10.28 -27.48
CA SER A 57 7.65 10.93 -26.19
C SER A 57 8.89 11.46 -25.47
N HIS A 58 10.00 10.72 -25.55
CA HIS A 58 11.28 11.05 -24.92
C HIS A 58 12.42 11.02 -25.97
N PRO A 59 12.50 12.03 -26.87
CA PRO A 59 13.50 12.06 -27.93
C PRO A 59 14.93 12.01 -27.39
N GLY A 60 15.76 11.14 -27.96
CA GLY A 60 17.15 10.95 -27.55
C GLY A 60 17.37 9.93 -26.43
N THR A 61 16.32 9.25 -25.95
CA THR A 61 16.45 8.12 -25.02
C THR A 61 17.19 6.96 -25.68
N ASN A 62 18.26 6.46 -25.05
CA ASN A 62 18.95 5.26 -25.53
C ASN A 62 18.14 4.01 -25.16
N VAL A 63 17.42 3.45 -26.14
CA VAL A 63 16.62 2.24 -25.97
C VAL A 63 17.38 1.03 -26.54
N THR A 64 17.71 0.07 -25.69
CA THR A 64 18.35 -1.19 -26.09
C THR A 64 17.38 -2.35 -25.84
N VAL A 65 16.97 -3.04 -26.90
CA VAL A 65 16.30 -4.33 -26.77
C VAL A 65 17.38 -5.41 -26.85
N ILE A 66 17.47 -6.25 -25.83
CA ILE A 66 18.52 -7.26 -25.76
C ILE A 66 18.08 -8.50 -26.55
N ASP A 67 18.73 -8.75 -27.69
CA ASP A 67 18.52 -9.93 -28.53
C ASP A 67 19.28 -11.14 -27.98
N LEU A 68 18.73 -11.73 -26.93
CA LEU A 68 19.22 -12.96 -26.33
C LEU A 68 18.06 -13.89 -26.05
N PHE A 69 18.25 -15.17 -26.36
CA PHE A 69 17.21 -16.20 -26.18
C PHE A 69 15.96 -15.95 -27.05
N ASP A 70 16.14 -15.37 -28.23
CA ASP A 70 15.07 -15.12 -29.20
C ASP A 70 14.34 -16.39 -29.63
N ARG A 71 13.06 -16.22 -29.99
CA ARG A 71 12.23 -17.27 -30.59
C ARG A 71 12.26 -18.55 -29.73
N SER A 72 12.62 -19.70 -30.28
CA SER A 72 12.63 -20.98 -29.55
C SER A 72 13.67 -21.05 -28.44
N ALA A 73 14.71 -20.21 -28.46
CA ALA A 73 15.70 -20.18 -27.39
C ALA A 73 15.12 -19.62 -26.08
N SER A 74 13.97 -18.94 -26.11
CA SER A 74 13.23 -18.49 -24.91
C SER A 74 12.69 -19.66 -24.08
N LEU A 75 12.71 -20.89 -24.61
CA LEU A 75 12.37 -22.10 -23.86
C LEU A 75 13.50 -22.62 -22.96
N GLN A 76 14.71 -22.04 -23.05
CA GLN A 76 15.84 -22.42 -22.20
C GLN A 76 15.56 -22.11 -20.72
N PRO A 77 16.18 -22.83 -19.76
CA PRO A 77 15.91 -22.65 -18.33
C PRO A 77 16.06 -21.19 -17.88
N MET A 78 15.14 -20.73 -17.03
CA MET A 78 15.07 -19.32 -16.63
C MET A 78 16.36 -18.81 -15.96
N TRP A 79 17.04 -19.62 -15.14
CA TRP A 79 18.34 -19.22 -14.56
C TRP A 79 19.44 -19.05 -15.60
N LYS A 80 19.42 -19.84 -16.68
CA LYS A 80 20.36 -19.66 -17.80
C LYS A 80 20.07 -18.35 -18.54
N GLN A 81 18.80 -17.99 -18.69
CA GLN A 81 18.42 -16.69 -19.24
C GLN A 81 18.89 -15.54 -18.34
N VAL A 82 18.65 -15.61 -17.03
CA VAL A 82 19.09 -14.60 -16.06
C VAL A 82 20.58 -14.32 -16.17
N GLU A 83 21.44 -15.37 -16.20
CA GLU A 83 22.88 -15.17 -16.33
C GLU A 83 23.29 -14.58 -17.69
N GLY A 84 22.66 -15.02 -18.79
CA GLY A 84 22.93 -14.48 -20.12
C GLY A 84 22.55 -13.00 -20.25
N PHE A 85 21.34 -12.63 -19.82
CA PHE A 85 20.89 -11.23 -19.82
C PHE A 85 21.72 -10.39 -18.84
N LYS A 86 22.08 -10.91 -17.67
CA LYS A 86 22.97 -10.21 -16.72
C LYS A 86 24.32 -9.86 -17.38
N ALA A 87 24.94 -10.80 -18.09
CA ALA A 87 26.20 -10.55 -18.78
C ALA A 87 26.08 -9.48 -19.88
N ALA A 88 24.97 -9.44 -20.61
CA ALA A 88 24.74 -8.44 -21.67
C ALA A 88 24.34 -7.06 -21.13
N ILE A 89 23.58 -7.02 -20.04
CA ILE A 89 23.05 -5.78 -19.45
C ILE A 89 24.11 -5.09 -18.58
N TYR A 90 24.98 -5.84 -17.91
CA TYR A 90 25.95 -5.28 -16.97
C TYR A 90 26.83 -4.15 -17.56
N PRO A 91 27.41 -4.27 -18.77
CA PRO A 91 28.19 -3.18 -19.37
C PRO A 91 27.35 -1.93 -19.65
N ILE A 92 26.07 -2.08 -20.02
CA ILE A 92 25.15 -0.96 -20.28
C ILE A 92 24.90 -0.21 -18.97
N MET A 93 24.69 -0.94 -17.88
CA MET A 93 24.49 -0.37 -16.54
C MET A 93 25.72 0.38 -16.04
N GLN A 94 26.92 -0.15 -16.26
CA GLN A 94 28.18 0.51 -15.88
C GLN A 94 28.43 1.81 -16.64
N ASN A 95 27.95 1.91 -17.89
CA ASN A 95 28.05 3.12 -18.70
C ASN A 95 26.98 4.18 -18.36
N ALA A 96 25.96 3.82 -17.58
CA ALA A 96 24.86 4.70 -17.20
C ALA A 96 25.02 5.19 -15.75
N ALA A 97 25.73 6.29 -15.55
CA ALA A 97 26.01 6.84 -14.21
C ALA A 97 24.73 7.11 -13.39
N ASP A 98 23.67 7.59 -14.05
CA ASP A 98 22.39 7.92 -13.42
C ASP A 98 21.45 6.71 -13.30
N GLY A 99 21.87 5.51 -13.71
CA GLY A 99 21.06 4.30 -13.72
C GLY A 99 20.25 4.10 -15.00
N VAL A 100 19.53 2.98 -15.06
CA VAL A 100 18.75 2.55 -16.24
C VAL A 100 17.31 2.20 -15.86
N HIS A 101 16.42 2.17 -16.86
CA HIS A 101 15.06 1.62 -16.71
C HIS A 101 14.96 0.25 -17.37
N PHE A 102 14.20 -0.64 -16.76
CA PHE A 102 13.87 -1.95 -17.32
C PHE A 102 12.42 -1.96 -17.78
N ILE A 103 12.16 -2.42 -19.00
CA ILE A 103 10.81 -2.80 -19.47
C ILE A 103 10.87 -4.27 -19.86
N CYS A 104 10.17 -5.12 -19.12
CA CYS A 104 10.28 -6.56 -19.27
C CYS A 104 8.92 -7.16 -19.53
N TYR A 105 8.76 -7.77 -20.70
CA TYR A 105 7.47 -8.24 -21.21
C TYR A 105 7.26 -9.74 -20.96
N SER A 106 6.05 -10.11 -20.54
CA SER A 106 5.65 -11.51 -20.40
C SER A 106 6.66 -12.32 -19.55
N GLN A 107 7.19 -13.43 -20.06
CA GLN A 107 8.25 -14.22 -19.39
C GLN A 107 9.47 -13.37 -18.98
N GLY A 108 9.83 -12.35 -19.76
CA GLY A 108 10.97 -11.47 -19.50
C GLY A 108 10.88 -10.74 -18.15
N GLY A 109 9.67 -10.46 -17.64
CA GLY A 109 9.52 -9.84 -16.31
C GLY A 109 9.98 -10.72 -15.16
N LEU A 110 9.87 -12.04 -15.30
CA LEU A 110 10.46 -12.97 -14.34
C LEU A 110 11.99 -12.96 -14.44
N VAL A 111 12.54 -12.99 -15.66
CA VAL A 111 13.99 -12.90 -15.90
C VAL A 111 14.56 -11.64 -15.25
N CYS A 112 13.96 -10.47 -15.50
CA CYS A 112 14.36 -9.21 -14.90
C CYS A 112 14.30 -9.23 -13.38
N ARG A 113 13.24 -9.79 -12.79
CA ARG A 113 13.15 -9.94 -11.33
C ARG A 113 14.25 -10.85 -10.77
N GLY A 114 14.60 -11.91 -11.50
CA GLY A 114 15.78 -12.74 -11.20
C GLY A 114 17.07 -11.94 -11.19
N ILE A 115 17.33 -11.15 -12.24
CA ILE A 115 18.52 -10.27 -12.33
C ILE A 115 18.58 -9.28 -11.17
N LEU A 116 17.49 -8.58 -10.90
CA LEU A 116 17.40 -7.58 -9.82
C LEU A 116 17.60 -8.18 -8.43
N SER A 117 17.29 -9.46 -8.27
CA SER A 117 17.48 -10.21 -7.02
C SER A 117 18.92 -10.70 -6.87
N THR A 118 19.56 -11.16 -7.95
CA THR A 118 20.89 -11.82 -7.88
C THR A 118 22.07 -10.91 -8.21
N LEU A 119 21.86 -9.76 -8.86
CA LEU A 119 22.90 -8.79 -9.19
C LEU A 119 23.00 -7.74 -8.08
N SER A 120 23.97 -7.86 -7.19
CA SER A 120 24.03 -7.03 -5.99
C SER A 120 24.40 -5.57 -6.22
N ASP A 121 24.99 -5.20 -7.36
CA ASP A 121 25.47 -3.87 -7.72
C ASP A 121 24.69 -3.21 -8.87
N HIS A 122 23.47 -3.70 -9.13
CA HIS A 122 22.58 -3.12 -10.13
C HIS A 122 22.18 -1.67 -9.77
N ASN A 123 22.06 -0.80 -10.78
CA ASN A 123 21.62 0.60 -10.71
C ASN A 123 20.27 0.83 -11.43
N VAL A 124 19.39 -0.17 -11.45
CA VAL A 124 18.07 -0.04 -12.09
C VAL A 124 17.20 0.92 -11.28
N HIS A 125 16.72 1.98 -11.93
CA HIS A 125 15.86 2.97 -11.32
C HIS A 125 14.40 2.50 -11.30
N SER A 126 13.82 2.23 -12.47
CA SER A 126 12.44 1.76 -12.60
C SER A 126 12.42 0.39 -13.25
N PHE A 127 11.70 -0.54 -12.63
CA PHE A 127 11.41 -1.84 -13.20
C PHE A 127 9.93 -1.89 -13.61
N ILE A 128 9.68 -1.92 -14.92
CA ILE A 128 8.37 -2.03 -15.52
C ILE A 128 8.16 -3.48 -15.94
N SER A 129 7.28 -4.17 -15.22
CA SER A 129 6.84 -5.54 -15.51
C SER A 129 5.58 -5.46 -16.38
N LEU A 130 5.73 -5.75 -17.67
CA LEU A 130 4.67 -5.65 -18.67
C LEU A 130 3.98 -7.00 -18.88
N SER A 131 2.83 -7.19 -18.24
CA SER A 131 1.99 -8.39 -18.25
C SER A 131 2.77 -9.70 -18.09
N SER A 132 3.58 -9.76 -17.03
CA SER A 132 4.44 -10.90 -16.73
C SER A 132 3.78 -11.85 -15.72
N PRO A 133 3.96 -13.17 -15.78
CA PRO A 133 3.39 -14.09 -14.78
C PRO A 133 4.18 -14.03 -13.46
N GLN A 134 4.14 -12.90 -12.74
CA GLN A 134 4.99 -12.64 -11.58
C GLN A 134 4.72 -13.61 -10.42
N ALA A 135 3.46 -14.03 -10.23
CA ALA A 135 3.09 -15.08 -9.27
C ALA A 135 3.04 -16.50 -9.89
N GLY A 136 3.42 -16.64 -11.17
CA GLY A 136 3.40 -17.88 -11.92
C GLY A 136 2.24 -17.99 -12.90
N GLN A 137 2.16 -19.13 -13.59
CA GLN A 137 1.15 -19.44 -14.59
C GLN A 137 0.41 -20.73 -14.22
N TYR A 138 -0.91 -20.72 -14.34
CA TYR A 138 -1.77 -21.91 -14.26
C TYR A 138 -3.05 -21.74 -15.09
N GLY A 139 -2.99 -22.13 -16.37
CA GLY A 139 -4.14 -22.04 -17.27
C GLY A 139 -3.89 -22.69 -18.62
N ASP A 140 -4.98 -23.09 -19.29
CA ASP A 140 -4.96 -23.62 -20.65
C ASP A 140 -4.89 -22.45 -21.65
N THR A 141 -3.70 -22.21 -22.21
CA THR A 141 -3.48 -21.17 -23.23
C THR A 141 -3.22 -21.80 -24.59
N ASP A 142 -3.40 -21.04 -25.66
CA ASP A 142 -3.09 -21.55 -27.00
C ASP A 142 -1.58 -21.81 -27.19
N TYR A 143 -0.72 -21.04 -26.52
CA TYR A 143 0.71 -21.35 -26.40
C TYR A 143 0.96 -22.70 -25.72
N LEU A 144 0.22 -22.98 -24.64
CA LEU A 144 0.37 -24.25 -23.92
C LEU A 144 -0.09 -25.42 -24.79
N LYS A 145 -1.22 -25.29 -25.49
CA LYS A 145 -1.71 -26.31 -26.43
C LYS A 145 -0.74 -26.53 -27.60
N TYR A 146 -0.09 -25.47 -28.09
CA TYR A 146 0.91 -25.56 -29.14
C TYR A 146 2.15 -26.36 -28.68
N LEU A 147 2.64 -26.11 -27.47
CA LEU A 147 3.85 -26.76 -26.95
C LEU A 147 3.60 -28.13 -26.34
N PHE A 148 2.43 -28.34 -25.75
CA PHE A 148 2.04 -29.55 -25.03
C PHE A 148 0.64 -30.01 -25.46
N PRO A 149 0.46 -30.48 -26.71
CA PRO A 149 -0.88 -30.76 -27.26
C PRO A 149 -1.67 -31.85 -26.52
N GLN A 150 -0.96 -32.71 -25.78
CA GLN A 150 -1.52 -33.84 -25.04
C GLN A 150 -1.79 -33.52 -23.57
N PHE A 151 -1.46 -32.31 -23.11
CA PHE A 151 -1.57 -31.93 -21.71
C PHE A 151 -2.56 -30.79 -21.54
N VAL A 152 -3.50 -30.96 -20.61
CA VAL A 152 -4.32 -29.89 -20.04
C VAL A 152 -3.65 -29.32 -18.79
N LYS A 153 -4.04 -28.12 -18.34
CA LYS A 153 -3.44 -27.42 -17.18
C LYS A 153 -3.29 -28.35 -15.96
N SER A 154 -4.30 -29.17 -15.67
CA SER A 154 -4.31 -30.07 -14.52
C SER A 154 -3.32 -31.23 -14.60
N ASN A 155 -2.76 -31.51 -15.79
CA ASN A 155 -1.84 -32.63 -16.00
C ASN A 155 -0.41 -32.17 -16.29
N LEU A 156 -0.19 -30.87 -16.50
CA LEU A 156 1.12 -30.34 -16.84
C LEU A 156 2.14 -30.50 -15.70
N TYR A 157 1.66 -30.61 -14.46
CA TYR A 157 2.52 -30.86 -13.30
C TYR A 157 3.32 -32.17 -13.42
N HIS A 158 2.78 -33.20 -14.08
CA HIS A 158 3.48 -34.47 -14.33
C HIS A 158 4.75 -34.30 -15.17
N LEU A 159 4.77 -33.28 -16.04
CA LEU A 159 5.94 -32.92 -16.81
C LEU A 159 6.78 -31.88 -16.05
N CYS A 160 6.16 -30.77 -15.66
CA CYS A 160 6.86 -29.61 -15.14
C CYS A 160 7.55 -29.85 -13.79
N TYR A 161 7.00 -30.70 -12.92
CA TYR A 161 7.61 -30.99 -11.61
C TYR A 161 8.56 -32.20 -11.65
N THR A 162 9.23 -32.38 -12.78
CA THR A 162 10.33 -33.32 -12.96
C THR A 162 11.64 -32.57 -13.27
N SER A 163 12.79 -33.19 -13.01
CA SER A 163 14.10 -32.60 -13.31
C SER A 163 14.32 -32.30 -14.80
N ILE A 164 13.63 -33.02 -15.70
CA ILE A 164 13.66 -32.77 -17.14
C ILE A 164 12.74 -31.59 -17.47
N GLY A 165 11.53 -31.55 -16.89
CA GLY A 165 10.60 -30.44 -17.06
C GLY A 165 11.17 -29.10 -16.62
N GLN A 166 11.89 -29.05 -15.49
CA GLN A 166 12.58 -27.85 -15.03
C GLN A 166 13.70 -27.34 -15.96
N ARG A 167 14.02 -28.06 -17.05
CA ARG A 167 14.90 -27.53 -18.11
C ARG A 167 14.16 -26.69 -19.15
N ILE A 168 12.83 -26.56 -19.04
CA ILE A 168 11.97 -25.79 -19.93
C ILE A 168 11.48 -24.55 -19.19
N SER A 169 11.63 -23.37 -19.78
CA SER A 169 11.32 -22.08 -19.11
C SER A 169 9.89 -22.00 -18.57
N ILE A 170 8.89 -22.45 -19.32
CA ILE A 170 7.48 -22.42 -18.87
C ILE A 170 7.28 -23.21 -17.59
N CYS A 171 7.95 -24.35 -17.46
CA CYS A 171 7.84 -25.19 -16.25
C CYS A 171 8.54 -24.58 -15.03
N ASN A 172 9.47 -23.64 -15.23
CA ASN A 172 10.14 -22.96 -14.13
C ASN A 172 9.21 -22.00 -13.35
N TYR A 173 8.11 -21.56 -13.97
CA TYR A 173 7.10 -20.70 -13.33
C TYR A 173 5.68 -21.26 -13.42
N TRP A 174 5.53 -22.55 -13.76
CA TRP A 174 4.25 -23.24 -13.64
C TRP A 174 3.89 -23.40 -12.15
N ASN A 175 2.80 -22.79 -11.71
CA ASN A 175 2.40 -22.73 -10.30
C ASN A 175 1.02 -23.37 -10.12
N ASP A 176 0.98 -24.69 -9.94
CA ASP A 176 -0.24 -25.46 -9.75
C ASP A 176 -0.76 -25.30 -8.31
N PRO A 177 -1.93 -24.68 -8.09
CA PRO A 177 -2.48 -24.47 -6.75
C PRO A 177 -2.92 -25.78 -6.07
N HIS A 178 -3.17 -26.86 -6.82
CA HIS A 178 -3.61 -28.15 -6.29
C HIS A 178 -2.46 -29.05 -5.87
N HIS A 179 -1.26 -28.80 -6.40
CA HIS A 179 -0.06 -29.60 -6.15
C HIS A 179 1.04 -28.76 -5.51
N ARG A 180 0.67 -27.99 -4.49
CA ARG A 180 1.54 -27.01 -3.84
C ARG A 180 2.85 -27.60 -3.30
N ASP A 181 2.79 -28.75 -2.66
CA ASP A 181 3.98 -29.41 -2.10
C ASP A 181 4.96 -29.85 -3.19
N LEU A 182 4.45 -30.33 -4.34
CA LEU A 182 5.27 -30.68 -5.49
C LEU A 182 5.88 -29.42 -6.13
N TYR A 183 5.10 -28.35 -6.26
CA TYR A 183 5.61 -27.07 -6.74
C TYR A 183 6.76 -26.54 -5.88
N VAL A 184 6.59 -26.48 -4.55
CA VAL A 184 7.60 -25.91 -3.64
C VAL A 184 8.88 -26.75 -3.67
N ASN A 185 8.77 -28.07 -3.81
CA ASN A 185 9.92 -28.97 -3.83
C ASN A 185 10.62 -29.05 -5.20
N SER A 186 9.88 -28.95 -6.31
CA SER A 186 10.40 -29.17 -7.66
C SER A 186 10.64 -27.91 -8.47
N SER A 187 10.04 -26.76 -8.14
CA SER A 187 10.27 -25.51 -8.89
C SER A 187 11.66 -24.96 -8.58
N ASP A 188 12.55 -24.98 -9.59
CA ASP A 188 13.93 -24.52 -9.44
C ASP A 188 14.06 -23.00 -9.55
N TYR A 189 13.02 -22.31 -10.02
CA TYR A 189 13.05 -20.88 -10.28
C TYR A 189 12.03 -20.10 -9.45
N LEU A 190 10.73 -20.23 -9.74
CA LEU A 190 9.72 -19.34 -9.15
C LEU A 190 9.59 -19.54 -7.63
N ALA A 191 9.53 -20.79 -7.16
CA ALA A 191 9.47 -21.07 -5.71
C ALA A 191 10.72 -20.57 -4.97
N LEU A 192 11.89 -20.66 -5.62
CA LEU A 192 13.16 -20.18 -5.07
C LEU A 192 13.23 -18.64 -5.06
N LEU A 193 12.82 -17.99 -6.15
CA LEU A 193 12.80 -16.54 -6.32
C LEU A 193 11.80 -15.88 -5.36
N ASN A 194 10.67 -16.53 -5.10
CA ASN A 194 9.68 -16.08 -4.13
C ASN A 194 10.03 -16.46 -2.68
N SER A 195 11.16 -17.15 -2.43
CA SER A 195 11.56 -17.65 -1.10
C SER A 195 10.50 -18.54 -0.43
N GLU A 196 9.72 -19.26 -1.25
CA GLU A 196 8.75 -20.27 -0.82
C GLU A 196 9.45 -21.59 -0.49
N ARG A 197 10.55 -21.86 -1.21
CA ARG A 197 11.55 -22.86 -0.86
C ARG A 197 12.67 -22.21 -0.04
N PRO A 198 13.25 -22.90 0.97
CA PRO A 198 14.38 -22.39 1.73
C PRO A 198 15.53 -21.95 0.80
N ASN A 199 15.91 -20.68 0.89
CA ASN A 199 16.98 -20.08 0.11
C ASN A 199 17.94 -19.33 1.06
N PRO A 200 19.21 -19.76 1.20
CA PRO A 200 20.16 -19.10 2.09
C PRO A 200 20.42 -17.64 1.68
N ASN A 201 20.25 -17.31 0.40
CA ASN A 201 20.50 -15.98 -0.15
C ASN A 201 19.25 -15.07 -0.15
N SER A 202 18.12 -15.54 0.37
CA SER A 202 16.84 -14.81 0.37
C SER A 202 16.94 -13.39 0.94
N THR A 203 17.70 -13.20 2.02
CA THR A 203 17.90 -11.88 2.64
C THR A 203 18.69 -10.93 1.74
N GLU A 204 19.73 -11.44 1.07
CA GLU A 204 20.50 -10.66 0.11
C GLU A 204 19.68 -10.33 -1.13
N TRP A 205 18.91 -11.30 -1.65
CA TRP A 205 18.04 -11.10 -2.80
C TRP A 205 16.98 -10.04 -2.55
N LYS A 206 16.36 -10.06 -1.37
CA LYS A 206 15.46 -8.99 -0.93
C LYS A 206 16.17 -7.64 -0.90
N LYS A 207 17.38 -7.56 -0.33
CA LYS A 207 18.16 -6.31 -0.27
C LYS A 207 18.47 -5.77 -1.66
N ASN A 208 18.85 -6.65 -2.59
CA ASN A 208 19.17 -6.29 -3.97
C ASN A 208 17.92 -5.81 -4.70
N PHE A 209 16.81 -6.53 -4.61
CA PHE A 209 15.55 -6.14 -5.25
C PHE A 209 15.07 -4.77 -4.76
N LEU A 210 15.18 -4.50 -3.45
CA LEU A 210 14.79 -3.23 -2.83
C LEU A 210 15.63 -2.01 -3.21
N LYS A 211 16.66 -2.16 -4.06
CA LYS A 211 17.44 -1.04 -4.61
C LYS A 211 16.69 -0.26 -5.69
N ILE A 212 15.73 -0.90 -6.37
CA ILE A 212 14.90 -0.20 -7.36
C ILE A 212 14.14 0.94 -6.68
N LYS A 213 13.95 2.03 -7.42
CA LYS A 213 13.17 3.19 -6.97
C LYS A 213 11.71 3.06 -7.33
N LYS A 214 11.40 2.31 -8.39
CA LYS A 214 10.02 2.07 -8.82
C LYS A 214 9.83 0.66 -9.33
N LEU A 215 8.71 0.07 -8.95
CA LEU A 215 8.17 -1.17 -9.49
C LEU A 215 6.80 -0.87 -10.11
N VAL A 216 6.69 -1.02 -11.42
CA VAL A 216 5.44 -0.82 -12.16
C VAL A 216 4.94 -2.17 -12.64
N LEU A 217 3.77 -2.57 -12.17
CA LEU A 217 3.13 -3.84 -12.52
C LEU A 217 1.96 -3.57 -13.45
N ILE A 218 2.13 -3.90 -14.73
CA ILE A 218 1.15 -3.67 -15.78
C ILE A 218 0.48 -5.00 -16.12
N GLY A 219 -0.84 -5.01 -16.25
CA GLY A 219 -1.60 -6.16 -16.74
C GLY A 219 -3.08 -5.83 -16.90
N GLY A 220 -3.91 -6.81 -17.24
CA GLY A 220 -5.33 -6.55 -17.47
C GLY A 220 -6.18 -7.81 -17.65
N PRO A 221 -7.51 -7.68 -17.47
CA PRO A 221 -8.43 -8.81 -17.49
C PRO A 221 -8.53 -9.53 -18.84
N ASP A 222 -8.30 -8.81 -19.94
CA ASP A 222 -8.46 -9.32 -21.31
C ASP A 222 -7.13 -9.81 -21.92
N ASP A 223 -6.09 -10.00 -21.11
CA ASP A 223 -4.76 -10.47 -21.56
C ASP A 223 -4.87 -11.80 -22.34
N GLY A 224 -5.68 -12.75 -21.84
CA GLY A 224 -5.97 -14.00 -22.55
C GLY A 224 -4.86 -15.04 -22.55
N VAL A 225 -3.67 -14.75 -22.00
CA VAL A 225 -2.55 -15.71 -21.87
C VAL A 225 -2.13 -15.89 -20.41
N ILE A 226 -1.90 -14.80 -19.68
CA ILE A 226 -1.54 -14.86 -18.27
C ILE A 226 -2.75 -15.32 -17.45
N THR A 227 -2.60 -16.45 -16.75
CA THR A 227 -3.72 -17.07 -16.02
C THR A 227 -3.27 -17.47 -14.60
N PRO A 228 -3.86 -16.87 -13.55
CA PRO A 228 -4.81 -15.76 -13.62
C PRO A 228 -4.11 -14.48 -14.10
N TRP A 229 -4.80 -13.58 -14.80
CA TRP A 229 -4.19 -12.35 -15.33
C TRP A 229 -3.62 -11.47 -14.20
N GLN A 230 -4.21 -11.56 -13.00
CA GLN A 230 -3.73 -10.90 -11.78
C GLN A 230 -2.32 -11.34 -11.39
N SER A 231 -1.79 -12.44 -11.95
CA SER A 231 -0.39 -12.85 -11.76
C SER A 231 0.59 -11.76 -12.20
N SER A 232 0.21 -10.90 -13.17
CA SER A 232 0.92 -9.65 -13.51
C SER A 232 1.15 -8.70 -12.35
N GLN A 233 0.26 -8.73 -11.37
CA GLN A 233 0.26 -7.88 -10.19
C GLN A 233 0.44 -8.70 -8.90
N PHE A 234 1.11 -9.86 -9.00
CA PHE A 234 1.33 -10.81 -7.92
C PHE A 234 0.05 -11.38 -7.29
N GLY A 235 -1.12 -11.29 -7.92
CA GLY A 235 -2.34 -12.02 -7.55
C GLY A 235 -2.32 -13.46 -8.06
N PHE A 236 -2.84 -14.44 -7.32
CA PHE A 236 -2.77 -15.85 -7.71
C PHE A 236 -3.90 -16.69 -7.10
N TYR A 237 -4.09 -17.89 -7.62
CA TYR A 237 -5.11 -18.83 -7.15
C TYR A 237 -4.83 -19.38 -5.75
N ASP A 238 -5.89 -19.53 -4.94
CA ASP A 238 -5.92 -20.43 -3.80
C ASP A 238 -6.23 -21.89 -4.22
N ASN A 239 -6.32 -22.80 -3.25
CA ASN A 239 -6.63 -24.21 -3.47
C ASN A 239 -7.99 -24.45 -4.16
N ASN A 240 -8.90 -23.46 -4.16
CA ASN A 240 -10.22 -23.55 -4.80
C ASN A 240 -10.24 -22.81 -6.16
N GLU A 241 -9.08 -22.47 -6.73
CA GLU A 241 -8.95 -21.63 -7.92
C GLU A 241 -9.64 -20.25 -7.78
N THR A 242 -9.80 -19.75 -6.55
CA THR A 242 -10.24 -18.37 -6.30
C THR A 242 -9.03 -17.45 -6.33
N VAL A 243 -9.11 -16.36 -7.10
CA VAL A 243 -8.00 -15.40 -7.17
C VAL A 243 -7.87 -14.64 -5.85
N VAL A 244 -6.68 -14.71 -5.26
CA VAL A 244 -6.26 -13.99 -4.08
C VAL A 244 -5.34 -12.85 -4.49
N GLU A 245 -5.76 -11.62 -4.20
CA GLU A 245 -4.97 -10.41 -4.46
C GLU A 245 -3.62 -10.43 -3.74
N MET A 246 -2.60 -9.77 -4.30
CA MET A 246 -1.24 -9.73 -3.77
C MET A 246 -1.17 -9.44 -2.27
N GLN A 247 -1.96 -8.47 -1.79
CA GLN A 247 -1.96 -8.01 -0.40
C GLN A 247 -2.34 -9.10 0.62
N HIS A 248 -3.04 -10.13 0.17
CA HIS A 248 -3.54 -11.23 0.99
C HIS A 248 -2.69 -12.50 0.86
N GLN A 249 -1.64 -12.49 0.04
CA GLN A 249 -0.74 -13.63 -0.11
C GLN A 249 0.42 -13.60 0.88
N ASP A 250 0.90 -14.79 1.26
CA ASP A 250 2.00 -14.95 2.21
C ASP A 250 3.28 -14.23 1.79
N LEU A 251 3.59 -14.19 0.49
CA LEU A 251 4.75 -13.48 -0.05
C LEU A 251 4.73 -11.99 0.29
N TYR A 252 3.54 -11.37 0.32
CA TYR A 252 3.37 -9.96 0.64
C TYR A 252 3.29 -9.76 2.15
N LEU A 253 2.49 -10.57 2.85
CA LEU A 253 2.29 -10.48 4.30
C LEU A 253 3.61 -10.61 5.07
N ARG A 254 4.46 -11.56 4.66
CA ARG A 254 5.79 -11.81 5.23
C ARG A 254 6.89 -10.95 4.62
N ASP A 255 6.56 -10.17 3.59
CA ASP A 255 7.49 -9.29 2.87
C ASP A 255 8.77 -10.02 2.41
N VAL A 256 8.62 -11.22 1.84
CA VAL A 256 9.75 -12.16 1.66
C VAL A 256 10.85 -11.64 0.73
N PHE A 257 10.49 -10.90 -0.33
CA PHE A 257 11.43 -10.23 -1.24
C PHE A 257 11.20 -8.72 -1.37
N GLY A 258 10.40 -8.10 -0.48
CA GLY A 258 10.32 -6.64 -0.37
C GLY A 258 9.10 -5.95 -1.00
N LEU A 259 8.08 -6.68 -1.48
CA LEU A 259 6.89 -6.05 -2.07
C LEU A 259 6.12 -5.15 -1.12
N LYS A 260 5.93 -5.59 0.13
CA LYS A 260 5.23 -4.79 1.15
C LYS A 260 6.06 -3.58 1.52
N THR A 261 7.39 -3.74 1.55
CA THR A 261 8.32 -2.62 1.73
C THR A 261 8.25 -1.60 0.58
N LEU A 262 8.21 -2.03 -0.69
CA LEU A 262 8.05 -1.13 -1.84
C LEU A 262 6.70 -0.42 -1.83
N ALA A 263 5.63 -1.15 -1.52
CA ALA A 263 4.30 -0.56 -1.36
C ALA A 263 4.26 0.51 -0.27
N ALA A 264 4.87 0.25 0.89
CA ALA A 264 4.92 1.19 1.99
C ALA A 264 5.76 2.45 1.68
N ARG A 265 6.73 2.36 0.75
CA ARG A 265 7.51 3.52 0.28
C ARG A 265 6.76 4.38 -0.75
N GLY A 266 5.67 3.87 -1.34
CA GLY A 266 5.03 4.49 -2.51
C GLY A 266 5.74 4.17 -3.84
N ASP A 267 6.68 3.23 -3.83
CA ASP A 267 7.50 2.86 -5.00
C ASP A 267 6.82 1.79 -5.88
N LEU A 268 5.70 1.20 -5.43
CA LEU A 268 4.93 0.19 -6.15
C LEU A 268 3.71 0.81 -6.86
N ILE A 269 3.65 0.68 -8.18
CA ILE A 269 2.57 1.18 -9.03
C ILE A 269 1.86 -0.02 -9.68
N LEU A 270 0.54 -0.12 -9.52
CA LEU A 270 -0.29 -1.08 -10.23
C LEU A 270 -1.01 -0.36 -11.38
N CYS A 271 -0.84 -0.85 -12.60
CA CYS A 271 -1.55 -0.32 -13.78
C CYS A 271 -2.38 -1.43 -14.42
N SER A 272 -3.70 -1.36 -14.24
CA SER A 272 -4.64 -2.33 -14.81
C SER A 272 -5.35 -1.72 -16.02
N VAL A 273 -5.20 -2.33 -17.21
CA VAL A 273 -5.81 -1.82 -18.44
C VAL A 273 -6.71 -2.89 -19.06
N PRO A 274 -8.04 -2.65 -19.17
CA PRO A 274 -8.94 -3.59 -19.86
C PRO A 274 -8.80 -3.47 -21.39
N GLY A 275 -9.24 -4.49 -22.11
CA GLY A 275 -9.32 -4.52 -23.58
C GLY A 275 -8.00 -4.68 -24.31
N VAL A 276 -6.94 -5.16 -23.64
CA VAL A 276 -5.62 -5.39 -24.24
C VAL A 276 -5.28 -6.87 -24.18
N GLU A 277 -5.21 -7.53 -25.34
CA GLU A 277 -4.74 -8.91 -25.45
C GLU A 277 -3.23 -8.97 -25.24
N HIS A 278 -2.72 -10.14 -24.82
CA HIS A 278 -1.32 -10.35 -24.42
C HIS A 278 -0.32 -9.77 -25.42
N VAL A 279 -0.49 -10.10 -26.71
CA VAL A 279 0.42 -9.69 -27.79
C VAL A 279 0.45 -8.19 -28.07
N TRP A 280 -0.51 -7.41 -27.54
CA TRP A 280 -0.65 -5.98 -27.82
C TRP A 280 -0.11 -5.08 -26.71
N TRP A 281 0.32 -5.62 -25.56
CA TRP A 281 0.79 -4.80 -24.43
C TRP A 281 1.93 -3.84 -24.77
N HIS A 282 2.88 -4.25 -25.62
CA HIS A 282 4.01 -3.41 -26.06
C HIS A 282 3.72 -2.62 -27.34
N SER A 283 2.53 -2.78 -27.93
CA SER A 283 2.13 -2.12 -29.18
C SER A 283 0.91 -1.22 -29.02
N ASN A 284 0.44 -1.02 -27.78
CA ASN A 284 -0.70 -0.17 -27.46
C ASN A 284 -0.21 1.17 -26.89
N GLU A 285 -0.45 2.24 -27.64
CA GLU A 285 -0.07 3.61 -27.28
C GLU A 285 -0.73 4.08 -25.97
N THR A 286 -1.98 3.67 -25.70
CA THR A 286 -2.67 4.00 -24.44
C THR A 286 -1.97 3.37 -23.24
N VAL A 287 -1.54 2.11 -23.37
CA VAL A 287 -0.76 1.43 -22.31
C VAL A 287 0.55 2.16 -22.06
N PHE A 288 1.24 2.57 -23.12
CA PHE A 288 2.51 3.29 -23.01
C PHE A 288 2.35 4.59 -22.22
N HIS A 289 1.47 5.50 -22.66
CA HIS A 289 1.28 6.80 -22.00
C HIS A 289 0.70 6.67 -20.59
N LEU A 290 -0.24 5.74 -20.37
CA LEU A 290 -0.91 5.58 -19.08
C LEU A 290 0.00 4.93 -18.04
N CYS A 291 0.73 3.88 -18.42
CA CYS A 291 1.41 3.00 -17.48
C CYS A 291 2.94 3.13 -17.50
N MET A 292 3.56 3.47 -18.63
CA MET A 292 5.03 3.46 -18.76
C MET A 292 5.62 4.86 -18.65
N GLU A 293 5.11 5.81 -19.43
CA GLU A 293 5.61 7.19 -19.49
C GLU A 293 5.40 7.92 -18.16
N LYS A 294 4.15 7.96 -17.67
CA LYS A 294 3.82 8.58 -16.37
C LYS A 294 4.56 7.96 -15.20
N ALA A 295 4.95 6.68 -15.30
CA ALA A 295 5.72 6.02 -14.28
C ALA A 295 7.22 6.36 -14.33
N ALA A 296 7.75 6.78 -15.48
CA ALA A 296 9.14 7.20 -15.66
C ALA A 296 9.40 8.65 -15.19
N ASP A 297 8.44 9.57 -15.38
CA ASP A 297 8.67 11.03 -15.27
C ASP A 297 8.49 11.65 -13.87
N THR A 298 8.20 10.91 -12.81
CA THR A 298 7.97 11.54 -11.49
C THR A 298 9.28 11.90 -10.77
N MET A 299 9.94 12.96 -11.22
CA MET A 299 10.78 13.85 -10.41
C MET A 299 10.37 15.30 -10.62
N THR A 300 9.07 15.60 -10.50
CA THR A 300 8.56 16.94 -10.20
C THR A 300 7.08 16.82 -9.85
N GLU A 301 6.76 17.36 -8.67
CA GLU A 301 5.46 17.85 -8.19
C GLU A 301 4.16 17.11 -8.58
N TRP A 302 3.47 16.69 -7.51
CA TRP A 302 2.03 16.59 -7.36
C TRP A 302 1.22 17.46 -8.36
N GLU A 303 0.45 16.84 -9.25
CA GLU A 303 -1.02 17.02 -9.35
C GLU A 303 -1.65 16.13 -10.44
N THR A 304 -2.60 15.31 -10.00
CA THR A 304 -3.78 14.77 -10.70
C THR A 304 -3.61 13.82 -11.89
N ALA A 305 -3.81 12.52 -11.60
CA ALA A 305 -4.23 11.52 -12.58
C ALA A 305 -5.72 11.72 -12.97
N PRO A 306 -6.17 11.25 -14.16
CA PRO A 306 -7.60 11.07 -14.39
C PRO A 306 -8.10 9.94 -13.48
N ALA A 307 -9.16 10.23 -12.73
CA ALA A 307 -9.66 9.44 -11.61
C ALA A 307 -9.91 7.95 -11.95
N VAL A 308 -9.07 7.05 -11.43
CA VAL A 308 -9.62 5.95 -10.62
C VAL A 308 -10.34 6.70 -9.51
N ALA A 309 -11.66 6.53 -9.35
CA ALA A 309 -12.41 7.23 -8.31
C ALA A 309 -11.62 7.16 -7.00
N GLU A 310 -10.94 8.25 -6.62
CA GLU A 310 -10.37 8.39 -5.29
C GLU A 310 -11.55 8.08 -4.40
N THR A 311 -11.46 7.01 -3.61
CA THR A 311 -12.47 6.83 -2.56
C THR A 311 -12.40 8.13 -1.76
N PRO A 312 -13.46 8.96 -1.79
CA PRO A 312 -13.37 10.30 -1.26
C PRO A 312 -12.89 10.20 0.18
N GLU A 313 -11.85 10.96 0.53
CA GLU A 313 -11.26 10.96 1.88
C GLU A 313 -12.40 11.11 2.89
N ILE A 314 -12.64 10.05 3.68
CA ILE A 314 -13.83 9.98 4.53
C ILE A 314 -13.58 10.84 5.77
N LYS A 315 -13.88 12.13 5.65
CA LYS A 315 -13.83 13.07 6.77
C LYS A 315 -15.09 12.94 7.60
N LEU A 316 -14.93 12.63 8.89
CA LEU A 316 -16.04 12.63 9.83
C LEU A 316 -16.61 14.05 9.95
N PHE A 317 -17.94 14.16 9.83
CA PHE A 317 -18.68 15.41 9.73
C PHE A 317 -18.22 16.32 8.57
N GLY A 318 -17.50 15.78 7.58
CA GLY A 318 -16.91 16.53 6.47
C GLY A 318 -15.74 17.43 6.87
N LYS A 319 -15.23 17.32 8.11
CA LYS A 319 -14.16 18.20 8.63
C LYS A 319 -12.95 17.44 9.14
N TRP A 320 -13.16 16.37 9.90
CA TRP A 320 -12.10 15.71 10.67
C TRP A 320 -11.59 14.48 9.94
N SER A 321 -10.31 14.46 9.54
CA SER A 321 -9.68 13.28 8.95
C SER A 321 -9.47 12.18 10.01
N THR A 322 -9.65 10.93 9.61
CA THR A 322 -9.47 9.75 10.47
C THR A 322 -8.06 9.16 10.40
N ASP A 323 -7.27 9.54 9.39
CA ASP A 323 -6.06 8.82 9.01
C ASP A 323 -4.87 9.18 9.91
N ASP A 324 -4.83 10.44 10.36
CA ASP A 324 -3.78 10.96 11.25
C ASP A 324 -3.90 10.49 12.71
N VAL A 325 -5.03 9.87 13.09
CA VAL A 325 -5.32 9.51 14.49
C VAL A 325 -4.43 8.35 14.94
N GLN A 326 -3.63 8.51 15.99
CA GLN A 326 -2.78 7.46 16.55
C GLN A 326 -3.36 6.85 17.82
N ILE A 327 -3.20 5.53 17.98
CA ILE A 327 -3.62 4.79 19.17
C ILE A 327 -2.37 4.32 19.91
N ASN A 328 -2.08 4.95 21.05
CA ASN A 328 -0.83 4.72 21.80
C ASN A 328 -0.82 3.42 22.63
N ASP A 329 -1.99 2.81 22.88
CA ASP A 329 -2.12 1.55 23.64
C ASP A 329 -2.39 0.38 22.69
N ILE A 330 -1.40 -0.50 22.52
CA ILE A 330 -1.43 -1.67 21.63
C ILE A 330 -2.62 -2.59 21.96
N SER A 331 -2.97 -2.74 23.25
CA SER A 331 -4.06 -3.63 23.67
C SER A 331 -5.45 -3.13 23.26
N LEU A 332 -5.57 -1.84 22.97
CA LEU A 332 -6.83 -1.19 22.63
C LEU A 332 -6.97 -0.92 21.12
N GLN A 333 -5.90 -1.07 20.33
CA GLN A 333 -5.87 -0.79 18.90
C GLN A 333 -6.99 -1.51 18.13
N ASP A 334 -7.17 -2.81 18.36
CA ASP A 334 -8.20 -3.62 17.68
C ASP A 334 -9.63 -3.34 18.18
N TYR A 335 -9.78 -2.70 19.34
CA TYR A 335 -11.07 -2.45 19.99
C TYR A 335 -11.56 -1.00 19.85
N ILE A 336 -10.72 -0.12 19.30
CA ILE A 336 -11.03 1.26 18.96
C ILE A 336 -11.09 1.38 17.43
N ALA A 337 -12.27 1.10 16.87
CA ALA A 337 -12.52 1.23 15.44
C ALA A 337 -12.62 2.72 15.04
N VAL A 338 -11.51 3.28 14.54
CA VAL A 338 -11.42 4.66 14.00
C VAL A 338 -10.77 4.75 12.63
N LYS A 339 -9.84 3.85 12.31
CA LYS A 339 -9.06 3.88 11.06
C LYS A 339 -9.69 3.11 9.90
N GLU A 340 -9.24 3.44 8.69
CA GLU A 340 -9.43 2.67 7.45
C GLU A 340 -10.92 2.34 7.18
N LYS A 341 -11.26 1.05 7.16
CA LYS A 341 -12.60 0.50 6.85
C LYS A 341 -13.71 0.96 7.80
N TYR A 342 -13.36 1.48 8.97
CA TYR A 342 -14.31 1.95 9.97
C TYR A 342 -14.61 3.45 9.86
N ALA A 343 -13.90 4.18 8.99
CA ALA A 343 -14.17 5.59 8.72
C ALA A 343 -15.58 5.75 8.10
N LYS A 344 -16.36 6.69 8.64
CA LYS A 344 -17.71 7.04 8.18
C LYS A 344 -17.90 8.55 8.26
N TYR A 345 -18.63 9.12 7.31
CA TYR A 345 -18.97 10.55 7.30
C TYR A 345 -19.80 10.98 8.52
N LEU A 346 -20.67 10.11 9.02
CA LEU A 346 -21.55 10.38 10.15
C LEU A 346 -21.51 9.21 11.15
N PRO A 347 -21.56 9.49 12.47
CA PRO A 347 -21.60 8.46 13.51
C PRO A 347 -23.03 7.90 13.68
N HIS A 348 -23.66 7.56 12.57
CA HIS A 348 -25.00 7.02 12.49
C HIS A 348 -25.07 5.98 11.37
N SER A 349 -25.06 4.70 11.72
CA SER A 349 -25.23 3.60 10.76
C SER A 349 -26.45 2.72 11.07
N GLY A 350 -26.90 1.96 10.08
CA GLY A 350 -27.83 0.84 10.25
C GLY A 350 -27.15 -0.46 10.70
N GLY A 351 -25.92 -0.38 11.24
CA GLY A 351 -25.09 -1.53 11.55
C GLY A 351 -25.67 -2.43 12.64
N ARG A 352 -25.82 -3.72 12.36
CA ARG A 352 -26.32 -4.74 13.30
C ARG A 352 -25.20 -5.30 14.19
N TYR A 353 -24.64 -4.44 15.04
CA TYR A 353 -23.49 -4.77 15.90
C TYR A 353 -23.84 -5.65 17.11
N ALA A 354 -25.13 -5.78 17.45
CA ALA A 354 -25.61 -6.57 18.59
C ALA A 354 -25.75 -8.07 18.31
N ALA A 355 -25.78 -8.50 17.03
CA ALA A 355 -26.08 -9.88 16.66
C ALA A 355 -25.02 -10.90 17.09
N LYS A 356 -23.77 -10.48 17.28
CA LYS A 356 -22.66 -11.34 17.75
C LYS A 356 -21.82 -10.58 18.77
N ARG A 357 -21.29 -11.29 19.79
CA ARG A 357 -20.58 -10.72 20.95
C ARG A 357 -19.46 -9.72 20.59
N PHE A 358 -18.65 -10.02 19.56
CA PHE A 358 -17.48 -9.21 19.20
C PHE A 358 -17.73 -8.19 18.07
N ARG A 359 -18.91 -8.19 17.45
CA ARG A 359 -19.23 -7.21 16.40
C ARG A 359 -19.26 -5.77 16.92
N LYS A 360 -19.50 -5.58 18.22
CA LYS A 360 -19.44 -4.27 18.87
C LYS A 360 -18.06 -3.60 18.74
N ALA A 361 -16.97 -4.37 18.68
CA ALA A 361 -15.62 -3.83 18.52
C ALA A 361 -15.43 -3.15 17.15
N GLN A 362 -16.15 -3.63 16.13
CA GLN A 362 -16.12 -3.12 14.75
C GLN A 362 -16.98 -1.87 14.55
N CYS A 363 -17.77 -1.46 15.54
CA CYS A 363 -18.60 -0.25 15.47
C CYS A 363 -17.71 0.98 15.68
N PRO A 364 -17.75 1.98 14.79
CA PRO A 364 -16.92 3.18 14.89
C PRO A 364 -17.02 3.82 16.28
N ILE A 365 -15.90 4.27 16.85
CA ILE A 365 -15.86 4.71 18.26
C ILE A 365 -16.80 5.88 18.53
N VAL A 366 -16.94 6.80 17.56
CA VAL A 366 -17.83 7.96 17.67
C VAL A 366 -19.30 7.53 17.64
N GLU A 367 -19.64 6.48 16.89
CA GLU A 367 -20.98 5.89 16.93
C GLU A 367 -21.25 5.19 18.27
N ARG A 368 -20.25 4.56 18.88
CA ARG A 368 -20.38 4.01 20.23
C ARG A 368 -20.62 5.12 21.26
N LEU A 369 -19.95 6.27 21.12
CA LEU A 369 -20.16 7.45 21.95
C LEU A 369 -21.59 8.00 21.79
N THR A 370 -22.09 8.18 20.56
CA THR A 370 -23.47 8.65 20.33
C THR A 370 -24.50 7.69 20.92
N ASN A 371 -24.28 6.38 20.77
CA ASN A 371 -25.16 5.35 21.32
C ASN A 371 -25.19 5.35 22.87
N SER A 372 -24.07 5.68 23.53
CA SER A 372 -24.01 5.80 24.99
C SER A 372 -24.61 7.12 25.50
N MET A 373 -24.53 8.20 24.71
CA MET A 373 -25.12 9.50 25.05
C MET A 373 -26.66 9.46 25.09
N MET A 374 -27.30 8.60 24.31
CA MET A 374 -28.77 8.48 24.26
C MET A 374 -29.34 7.60 25.39
N MET A 375 -28.50 7.11 26.31
CA MET A 375 -28.95 6.25 27.39
C MET A 375 -29.69 7.01 28.51
N HIS A 376 -30.72 6.33 29.01
CA HIS A 376 -31.63 6.61 30.13
C HIS A 376 -32.76 7.62 29.87
N GLY A 377 -33.96 7.22 30.30
CA GLY A 377 -35.15 8.07 30.38
C GLY A 377 -35.66 8.56 29.02
N ARG A 378 -36.01 9.85 28.97
CA ARG A 378 -36.71 10.52 27.84
C ARG A 378 -35.85 10.64 26.57
N ASN A 379 -34.57 10.28 26.63
CA ASN A 379 -33.61 10.42 25.52
C ASN A 379 -33.32 9.09 24.80
N ASN A 380 -33.89 7.99 25.29
CA ASN A 380 -33.75 6.67 24.68
C ASN A 380 -34.20 6.71 23.20
N GLY A 381 -33.33 6.24 22.30
CA GLY A 381 -33.59 6.17 20.87
C GLY A 381 -33.42 7.49 20.10
N LYS A 382 -33.13 8.62 20.76
CA LYS A 382 -32.95 9.93 20.10
C LYS A 382 -31.56 10.11 19.49
N LYS A 383 -31.14 9.20 18.60
CA LYS A 383 -29.79 9.16 18.03
C LYS A 383 -29.43 10.43 17.23
N LEU A 384 -30.37 10.99 16.48
CA LEU A 384 -30.18 12.26 15.73
C LEU A 384 -29.86 13.46 16.64
N MET A 385 -30.45 13.50 17.84
CA MET A 385 -30.13 14.54 18.83
C MET A 385 -28.70 14.37 19.35
N THR A 386 -28.30 13.15 19.68
CA THR A 386 -26.94 12.87 20.19
C THR A 386 -25.85 13.06 19.15
N VAL A 387 -26.11 12.79 17.87
CA VAL A 387 -25.16 13.06 16.78
C VAL A 387 -24.85 14.56 16.71
N ARG A 388 -25.86 15.43 16.87
CA ARG A 388 -25.66 16.89 16.93
C ARG A 388 -24.86 17.32 18.15
N ILE A 389 -25.15 16.76 19.33
CA ILE A 389 -24.38 17.03 20.56
C ILE A 389 -22.91 16.70 20.36
N VAL A 390 -22.60 15.51 19.83
CA VAL A 390 -21.21 15.09 19.59
C VAL A 390 -20.54 15.95 18.52
N LYS A 391 -21.25 16.34 17.46
CA LYS A 391 -20.73 17.26 16.43
C LYS A 391 -20.29 18.60 17.05
N HIS A 392 -21.14 19.22 17.87
CA HIS A 392 -20.82 20.48 18.53
C HIS A 392 -19.70 20.32 19.57
N ALA A 393 -19.70 19.22 20.35
CA ALA A 393 -18.63 18.94 21.29
C ALA A 393 -17.26 18.82 20.57
N PHE A 394 -17.20 18.17 19.41
CA PHE A 394 -15.97 18.06 18.63
C PHE A 394 -15.48 19.41 18.08
N GLU A 395 -16.40 20.29 17.68
CA GLU A 395 -16.04 21.66 17.29
C GLU A 395 -15.47 22.45 18.47
N ILE A 396 -16.07 22.34 19.66
CA ILE A 396 -15.57 22.97 20.88
C ILE A 396 -14.18 22.44 21.25
N ILE A 397 -13.97 21.12 21.19
CA ILE A 397 -12.68 20.50 21.47
C ILE A 397 -11.59 21.07 20.56
N HIS A 398 -11.84 21.11 19.25
CA HIS A 398 -10.87 21.63 18.30
C HIS A 398 -10.54 23.11 18.55
N LEU A 399 -11.55 23.92 18.86
CA LEU A 399 -11.34 25.35 19.18
C LEU A 399 -10.53 25.57 20.46
N LEU A 400 -10.67 24.68 21.46
CA LEU A 400 -9.97 24.81 22.73
C LEU A 400 -8.56 24.20 22.72
N THR A 401 -8.34 23.12 21.98
CA THR A 401 -7.05 22.39 21.99
C THR A 401 -6.20 22.61 20.75
N GLY A 402 -6.79 23.00 19.61
CA GLY A 402 -6.13 23.06 18.31
C GLY A 402 -5.81 21.69 17.70
N GLU A 403 -6.12 20.59 18.39
CA GLU A 403 -5.87 19.22 17.95
C GLU A 403 -7.08 18.62 17.22
N ASN A 404 -6.88 17.50 16.52
CA ASN A 404 -7.98 16.73 15.95
C ASN A 404 -8.85 16.16 17.10
N PRO A 405 -10.17 16.44 17.16
CA PRO A 405 -11.03 15.97 18.25
C PRO A 405 -11.15 14.44 18.32
N LEU A 406 -10.90 13.73 17.21
CA LEU A 406 -10.81 12.27 17.21
C LEU A 406 -9.63 11.77 18.02
N GLN A 407 -8.48 12.43 17.93
CA GLN A 407 -7.30 12.08 18.71
C GLN A 407 -7.55 12.28 20.21
N VAL A 408 -8.17 13.40 20.58
CA VAL A 408 -8.55 13.70 21.97
C VAL A 408 -9.52 12.64 22.50
N LEU A 409 -10.52 12.23 21.71
CA LEU A 409 -11.45 11.16 22.11
C LEU A 409 -10.72 9.82 22.33
N VAL A 410 -9.82 9.43 21.42
CA VAL A 410 -9.04 8.20 21.56
C VAL A 410 -8.20 8.23 22.83
N ASN A 411 -7.48 9.32 23.07
CA ASN A 411 -6.67 9.51 24.27
C ASN A 411 -7.53 9.48 25.56
N ALA A 412 -8.70 10.12 25.54
CA ALA A 412 -9.64 10.10 26.66
C ALA A 412 -10.10 8.68 27.00
N ILE A 413 -10.38 7.84 25.99
CA ILE A 413 -10.78 6.44 26.17
C ILE A 413 -9.64 5.60 26.75
N ILE A 414 -8.42 5.78 26.22
CA ILE A 414 -7.22 5.07 26.71
C ILE A 414 -7.00 5.35 28.20
N ASN A 415 -7.09 6.63 28.59
CA ASN A 415 -6.84 7.04 29.96
C ASN A 415 -7.96 6.65 30.93
N SER A 416 -9.23 6.65 30.47
CA SER A 416 -10.40 6.39 31.31
C SER A 416 -10.73 4.91 31.52
N GLY A 417 -10.15 3.99 30.73
CA GLY A 417 -10.43 2.56 30.85
C GLY A 417 -9.69 1.91 32.04
N PRO A 418 -10.39 1.38 33.06
CA PRO A 418 -9.76 0.75 34.23
C PRO A 418 -9.03 -0.53 33.84
N ARG A 419 -7.86 -0.78 34.43
CA ARG A 419 -7.04 -1.97 34.14
C ARG A 419 -7.42 -3.16 35.03
N GLU A 420 -7.77 -2.87 36.28
CA GLU A 420 -8.20 -3.85 37.28
C GLU A 420 -9.61 -3.49 37.81
N ASP A 421 -10.41 -4.51 38.12
CA ASP A 421 -11.73 -4.39 38.76
C ASP A 421 -11.81 -5.44 39.88
N SER A 422 -12.85 -5.39 40.70
CA SER A 422 -13.07 -6.37 41.77
C SER A 422 -14.35 -7.15 41.54
N THR A 423 -14.29 -8.48 41.60
CA THR A 423 -15.46 -9.34 41.48
C THR A 423 -15.83 -9.96 42.83
N ARG A 424 -17.13 -10.20 43.01
CA ARG A 424 -17.68 -10.80 44.22
C ARG A 424 -17.46 -12.33 44.15
N ILE A 425 -16.65 -12.87 45.04
CA ILE A 425 -16.48 -14.33 45.20
C ILE A 425 -16.97 -14.77 46.57
N GLY A 426 -17.60 -15.93 46.65
CA GLY A 426 -18.12 -16.44 47.91
C GLY A 426 -18.66 -17.85 47.79
N ARG A 427 -18.64 -18.58 48.90
CA ARG A 427 -19.28 -19.89 49.06
C ARG A 427 -20.01 -19.88 50.40
N ALA A 428 -21.20 -20.49 50.44
CA ALA A 428 -21.97 -20.67 51.68
C ALA A 428 -22.25 -19.38 52.47
N GLY A 429 -22.75 -18.33 51.81
CA GLY A 429 -23.24 -17.10 52.47
C GLY A 429 -22.18 -16.06 52.83
N THR A 430 -20.89 -16.42 52.88
CA THR A 430 -19.80 -15.45 53.06
C THR A 430 -19.30 -14.95 51.71
N VAL A 431 -19.15 -13.64 51.60
CA VAL A 431 -18.72 -12.98 50.36
C VAL A 431 -17.53 -12.10 50.63
N ARG A 432 -16.51 -12.23 49.78
CA ARG A 432 -15.39 -11.31 49.67
C ARG A 432 -15.28 -10.76 48.25
N ARG A 433 -14.59 -9.64 48.08
CA ARG A 433 -14.20 -9.15 46.76
C ARG A 433 -12.81 -9.69 46.45
N GLN A 434 -12.56 -10.02 45.19
CA GLN A 434 -11.26 -10.42 44.68
C GLN A 434 -10.90 -9.55 43.47
N ALA A 435 -9.67 -9.07 43.42
CA ALA A 435 -9.13 -8.34 42.28
C ALA A 435 -9.04 -9.23 41.04
N VAL A 436 -9.47 -8.70 39.89
CA VAL A 436 -9.41 -9.37 38.59
C VAL A 436 -9.06 -8.38 37.48
N ASP A 437 -8.33 -8.85 36.46
CA ASP A 437 -7.96 -8.03 35.31
C ASP A 437 -9.17 -7.73 34.41
N VAL A 438 -9.21 -6.53 33.83
CA VAL A 438 -10.28 -6.09 32.94
C VAL A 438 -9.92 -6.33 31.48
N SER A 439 -10.75 -7.11 30.77
CA SER A 439 -10.61 -7.33 29.32
C SER A 439 -10.58 -6.01 28.53
N PRO A 440 -9.71 -5.85 27.50
CA PRO A 440 -9.61 -4.64 26.69
C PRO A 440 -10.95 -4.13 26.12
N LEU A 441 -11.82 -5.03 25.64
CA LEU A 441 -13.15 -4.65 25.15
C LEU A 441 -14.02 -4.05 26.27
N ARG A 442 -13.91 -4.58 27.49
CA ARG A 442 -14.62 -4.05 28.67
C ARG A 442 -14.04 -2.70 29.10
N ARG A 443 -12.71 -2.52 29.03
CA ARG A 443 -12.05 -1.22 29.29
C ARG A 443 -12.64 -0.11 28.41
N VAL A 444 -12.69 -0.34 27.09
CA VAL A 444 -13.29 0.63 26.14
C VAL A 444 -14.76 0.88 26.43
N ASN A 445 -15.53 -0.17 26.76
CA ASN A 445 -16.96 -0.02 27.07
C ASN A 445 -17.21 0.79 28.35
N GLN A 446 -16.44 0.54 29.41
CA GLN A 446 -16.54 1.28 30.67
C GLN A 446 -16.08 2.72 30.51
N ALA A 447 -14.98 2.96 29.78
CA ALA A 447 -14.49 4.31 29.49
C ALA A 447 -15.57 5.18 28.83
N ILE A 448 -16.17 4.71 27.73
CA ILE A 448 -17.22 5.46 27.02
C ILE A 448 -18.43 5.69 27.94
N TRP A 449 -18.83 4.69 28.71
CA TRP A 449 -19.96 4.82 29.63
C TRP A 449 -19.71 5.86 30.72
N LEU A 450 -18.53 5.84 31.35
CA LEU A 450 -18.14 6.80 32.39
C LEU A 450 -18.03 8.22 31.85
N LEU A 451 -17.45 8.40 30.65
CA LEU A 451 -17.37 9.72 29.99
C LEU A 451 -18.77 10.29 29.72
N CYS A 452 -19.69 9.49 29.18
CA CYS A 452 -21.08 9.92 28.98
C CYS A 452 -21.81 10.22 30.28
N THR A 453 -21.55 9.45 31.34
CA THR A 453 -22.15 9.67 32.66
C THR A 453 -21.64 10.95 33.29
N GLY A 454 -20.33 11.20 33.26
CA GLY A 454 -19.71 12.44 33.73
C GLY A 454 -20.27 13.67 33.01
N ALA A 455 -20.35 13.61 31.68
CA ALA A 455 -20.93 14.70 30.89
C ALA A 455 -22.41 14.98 31.25
N ARG A 456 -23.21 13.92 31.48
CA ARG A 456 -24.63 14.04 31.85
C ARG A 456 -24.80 14.63 33.26
N GLU A 457 -24.03 14.16 34.22
CA GLU A 457 -24.06 14.65 35.60
C GLU A 457 -23.60 16.11 35.67
N ALA A 458 -22.55 16.48 34.93
CA ALA A 458 -22.05 17.86 34.87
C ALA A 458 -23.04 18.85 34.22
N ALA A 459 -23.83 18.39 33.24
CA ALA A 459 -24.83 19.21 32.57
C ALA A 459 -26.17 19.30 33.34
N PHE A 460 -26.44 18.35 34.23
CA PHE A 460 -27.72 18.31 34.95
C PHE A 460 -27.83 19.49 35.92
N ARG A 461 -28.89 20.30 35.78
CA ARG A 461 -29.10 21.55 36.56
C ARG A 461 -27.93 22.54 36.44
N ASN A 462 -27.19 22.50 35.34
CA ASN A 462 -26.13 23.45 35.02
C ASN A 462 -26.56 24.34 33.85
N ILE A 463 -26.01 25.55 33.79
CA ILE A 463 -26.22 26.50 32.69
C ILE A 463 -25.45 26.03 31.44
N LYS A 464 -24.29 25.39 31.64
CA LYS A 464 -23.49 24.80 30.55
C LYS A 464 -24.30 23.79 29.76
N THR A 465 -24.19 23.86 28.45
CA THR A 465 -24.83 22.90 27.55
C THR A 465 -24.16 21.53 27.67
N ILE A 466 -24.89 20.48 27.29
CA ILE A 466 -24.34 19.12 27.29
C ILE A 466 -23.16 18.96 26.32
N ALA A 467 -23.09 19.75 25.25
CA ALA A 467 -21.97 19.71 24.30
C ALA A 467 -20.68 20.27 24.93
N GLU A 468 -20.78 21.38 25.67
CA GLU A 468 -19.66 21.96 26.42
C GLU A 468 -19.21 21.02 27.54
N CYS A 469 -20.15 20.46 28.31
CA CYS A 469 -19.81 19.52 29.39
C CYS A 469 -19.13 18.26 28.85
N LEU A 470 -19.56 17.75 27.68
CA LEU A 470 -18.92 16.61 27.04
C LEU A 470 -17.51 16.95 26.52
N ALA A 471 -17.32 18.16 25.96
CA ALA A 471 -16.01 18.63 25.52
C ALA A 471 -15.03 18.75 26.70
N ASP A 472 -15.46 19.40 27.79
CA ASP A 472 -14.68 19.54 29.02
C ASP A 472 -14.28 18.16 29.58
N GLU A 473 -15.22 17.21 29.64
CA GLU A 473 -14.96 15.86 30.15
C GLU A 473 -13.95 15.09 29.28
N LEU A 474 -14.06 15.19 27.95
CA LEU A 474 -13.14 14.54 27.01
C LEU A 474 -11.73 15.15 27.07
N ILE A 475 -11.61 16.47 27.14
CA ILE A 475 -10.30 17.14 27.23
C ILE A 475 -9.61 16.79 28.56
N ASN A 476 -10.36 16.83 29.67
CA ASN A 476 -9.81 16.51 31.00
C ASN A 476 -9.36 15.04 31.07
N ALA A 477 -10.15 14.12 30.54
CA ALA A 477 -9.80 12.70 30.47
C ALA A 477 -8.59 12.44 29.55
N ALA A 478 -8.50 13.11 28.40
CA ALA A 478 -7.37 13.00 27.48
C ALA A 478 -6.04 13.45 28.12
N LYS A 479 -6.09 14.47 28.98
CA LYS A 479 -4.94 14.94 29.76
C LYS A 479 -4.65 14.08 31.01
N GLY A 480 -5.49 13.09 31.32
CA GLY A 480 -5.39 12.29 32.52
C GLY A 480 -5.66 13.07 33.81
N SER A 481 -6.39 14.19 33.72
CA SER A 481 -6.70 15.03 34.87
C SER A 481 -7.72 14.34 35.77
N SER A 482 -7.44 14.32 37.08
CA SER A 482 -8.40 13.88 38.08
C SER A 482 -9.64 14.78 38.17
N ASN A 483 -9.77 15.86 37.39
CA ASN A 483 -11.01 16.63 37.30
C ASN A 483 -12.12 15.90 36.53
N SER A 484 -11.76 14.99 35.62
CA SER A 484 -12.72 14.15 34.90
C SER A 484 -13.39 13.16 35.85
N TYR A 485 -14.72 13.06 35.77
CA TYR A 485 -15.48 12.04 36.48
C TYR A 485 -15.03 10.63 36.11
N ALA A 486 -14.75 10.39 34.83
CA ALA A 486 -14.34 9.08 34.34
C ALA A 486 -13.02 8.62 34.97
N ILE A 487 -12.02 9.51 35.06
CA ILE A 487 -10.73 9.22 35.72
C ILE A 487 -10.93 8.99 37.22
N LYS A 488 -11.69 9.85 37.92
CA LYS A 488 -11.98 9.64 39.36
C LYS A 488 -12.60 8.28 39.64
N LYS A 489 -13.59 7.87 38.83
CA LYS A 489 -14.26 6.57 38.99
C LYS A 489 -13.38 5.40 38.63
N LYS A 490 -12.55 5.53 37.60
CA LYS A 490 -11.52 4.54 37.27
C LYS A 490 -10.56 4.34 38.45
N ASP A 491 -10.01 5.42 39.00
CA ASP A 491 -9.05 5.36 40.10
C ASP A 491 -9.68 4.79 41.38
N GLU A 492 -10.96 5.10 41.63
CA GLU A 492 -11.73 4.50 42.73
C GLU A 492 -11.84 2.98 42.58
N LEU A 493 -12.15 2.48 41.37
CA LEU A 493 -12.24 1.05 41.08
C LEU A 493 -10.88 0.35 41.22
N GLU A 494 -9.82 0.92 40.66
CA GLU A 494 -8.46 0.36 40.74
C GLU A 494 -7.94 0.35 42.19
N ARG A 495 -8.27 1.36 43.00
CA ARG A 495 -7.93 1.37 44.43
C ARG A 495 -8.66 0.26 45.20
N VAL A 496 -9.94 0.01 44.88
CA VAL A 496 -10.70 -1.08 45.49
C VAL A 496 -10.15 -2.44 45.06
N ALA A 497 -9.78 -2.61 43.78
CA ALA A 497 -9.12 -3.83 43.31
C ALA A 497 -7.80 -4.06 44.07
N LYS A 498 -6.93 -3.05 44.15
CA LYS A 498 -5.67 -3.11 44.89
C LYS A 498 -5.84 -3.49 46.37
N SER A 499 -6.91 -3.01 47.02
CA SER A 499 -7.22 -3.35 48.42
C SER A 499 -7.67 -4.80 48.61
N ASN A 500 -8.15 -5.47 47.56
CA ASN A 500 -8.67 -6.84 47.58
C ASN A 500 -7.76 -7.83 46.82
N ARG A 501 -6.51 -7.42 46.57
CA ARG A 501 -5.49 -8.23 45.91
C ARG A 501 -4.92 -9.27 46.87
#